data_AF-A0A1A8PRZ8-F1
#
_entry.id   AF-A0A1A8PRZ8-F1
#
_cell.length_a   1.000
_cell.length_b   1.000
_cell.length_c   1.000
_cell.angle_alpha   90.00
_cell.angle_beta   90.00
_cell.angle_gamma   90.00
#
_symmetry.space_group_name_H-M   'P 1'
#
loop_
_entity.id
_entity.type
_entity.pdbx_description
1 polymer ?
#
loop_
_entity_poly.entity_id
_entity_poly.type
_entity_poly.pdbx_seq_one_letter_code
_entity_poly.pdbx_strand_id
1 'polypeptide(L)'
;MSAFPPLLRVSRAASRRLSRGGRAGNSLCFRAKCLRLASSQHEHSSSSRCYTNATGTGTVRIGCASGFWGDTATSVRQLIYGGNLDFLVFDYLSEITMSLLTAARTKVPDLGYAPDFVHVALAPFINDIHRNGIRVVSNAGGVNPLACAEAIQEVVRKAGLDLKVAVVTGDDLMPQRSLLSKVKMADGGRQALPRTLHSMNAYLGAGPIRRCLDLGAHIVVTGRCVDSAVALGPLMHWFGWNSSEFDLLAAGSLAGHLIECGAQSTGGIFTDWHRVPDWDNMGFPVVQCSADGSFLLSKPPRTGG
;
A
#
# COMPACT_ATOMS: atom_id res chain seq x y z
N MET A 1 48.27 -14.38 -17.65
CA MET A 1 48.03 -15.66 -18.36
C MET A 1 46.97 -16.40 -17.55
N SER A 2 45.68 -16.17 -17.83
CA SER A 2 44.85 -16.86 -18.85
C SER A 2 44.36 -18.22 -18.32
N ALA A 3 43.08 -18.62 -18.36
CA ALA A 3 41.98 -18.19 -19.23
C ALA A 3 40.61 -18.57 -18.64
N PHE A 4 39.61 -17.73 -18.93
CA PHE A 4 38.18 -18.06 -18.93
C PHE A 4 37.84 -19.03 -20.08
N PRO A 5 36.85 -19.93 -19.95
CA PRO A 5 36.27 -20.65 -21.08
C PRO A 5 35.16 -19.84 -21.78
N PRO A 6 34.89 -20.10 -23.08
CA PRO A 6 34.33 -19.11 -23.99
C PRO A 6 32.81 -19.16 -24.16
N LEU A 7 32.27 -18.00 -24.54
CA LEU A 7 30.97 -17.78 -25.16
C LEU A 7 30.77 -18.69 -26.39
N LEU A 8 29.67 -19.44 -26.41
CA LEU A 8 29.13 -20.08 -27.61
C LEU A 8 27.98 -19.24 -28.17
N ARG A 9 28.22 -18.60 -29.31
CA ARG A 9 27.22 -18.04 -30.24
C ARG A 9 27.16 -18.93 -31.48
N VAL A 10 26.00 -19.52 -31.76
CA VAL A 10 25.56 -20.07 -33.07
C VAL A 10 24.02 -20.20 -32.93
N SER A 11 23.09 -19.89 -33.81
CA SER A 11 22.98 -19.36 -35.18
C SER A 11 21.51 -18.94 -35.37
N ARG A 12 21.24 -17.98 -36.26
CA ARG A 12 19.90 -17.67 -36.78
C ARG A 12 19.49 -18.75 -37.78
N ALA A 13 18.33 -19.38 -37.57
CA ALA A 13 17.60 -20.06 -38.65
C ALA A 13 16.08 -20.02 -38.44
N ALA A 14 15.40 -19.48 -39.46
CA ALA A 14 14.05 -19.80 -39.95
C ALA A 14 12.86 -19.82 -38.96
N SER A 15 12.16 -18.68 -38.89
CA SER A 15 10.75 -18.63 -38.47
C SER A 15 9.85 -19.26 -39.56
N ARG A 16 9.43 -20.52 -39.37
CA ARG A 16 8.27 -21.09 -40.04
C ARG A 16 7.01 -20.75 -39.24
N ARG A 17 6.06 -20.06 -39.90
CA ARG A 17 4.67 -19.92 -39.44
C ARG A 17 4.06 -21.31 -39.26
N LEU A 18 3.49 -21.57 -38.09
CA LEU A 18 2.46 -22.59 -37.89
C LEU A 18 1.33 -22.06 -37.01
N SER A 19 0.16 -22.60 -37.31
CA SER A 19 -1.19 -22.08 -37.18
C SER A 19 -1.77 -22.05 -35.77
N ARG A 20 -2.78 -21.17 -35.64
CA ARG A 20 -3.81 -21.13 -34.59
C ARG A 20 -4.27 -22.54 -34.18
N GLY A 21 -4.24 -22.79 -32.88
CA GLY A 21 -4.99 -23.86 -32.21
C GLY A 21 -5.46 -23.33 -30.86
N GLY A 22 -6.72 -22.87 -30.80
CA GLY A 22 -7.33 -22.40 -29.57
C GLY A 22 -7.59 -23.54 -28.60
N ARG A 23 -7.12 -23.39 -27.36
CA ARG A 23 -7.66 -24.12 -26.21
C ARG A 23 -8.00 -23.09 -25.14
N ALA A 24 -9.26 -23.10 -24.73
CA ALA A 24 -9.82 -22.31 -23.65
C ALA A 24 -9.05 -22.60 -22.36
N GLY A 25 -8.24 -21.63 -21.92
CA GLY A 25 -7.73 -21.58 -20.56
C GLY A 25 -8.81 -20.97 -19.67
N ASN A 26 -9.17 -21.67 -18.60
CA ASN A 26 -9.99 -21.12 -17.51
C ASN A 26 -9.26 -19.89 -16.93
N SER A 27 -9.64 -18.71 -17.38
CA SER A 27 -9.26 -17.44 -16.79
C SER A 27 -10.00 -17.28 -15.47
N LEU A 28 -9.32 -17.48 -14.34
CA LEU A 28 -9.82 -17.03 -13.05
C LEU A 28 -9.74 -15.50 -13.03
N CYS A 29 -10.87 -14.84 -13.25
CA CYS A 29 -11.01 -13.41 -13.12
C CYS A 29 -11.20 -13.04 -11.64
N PHE A 30 -10.18 -12.44 -11.02
CA PHE A 30 -10.27 -11.90 -9.68
C PHE A 30 -11.08 -10.59 -9.69
N ARG A 31 -12.29 -10.62 -9.14
CA ARG A 31 -13.09 -9.41 -8.88
C ARG A 31 -12.88 -8.97 -7.43
N ALA A 32 -12.12 -7.90 -7.22
CA ALA A 32 -12.13 -7.17 -5.95
C ALA A 32 -13.54 -6.61 -5.71
N LYS A 33 -14.17 -6.95 -4.58
CA LYS A 33 -15.47 -6.42 -4.18
C LYS A 33 -15.24 -5.26 -3.20
N CYS A 34 -15.80 -4.09 -3.49
CA CYS A 34 -15.87 -2.97 -2.57
C CYS A 34 -17.25 -3.03 -1.87
N LEU A 35 -17.26 -3.17 -0.55
CA LEU A 35 -18.46 -3.15 0.27
C LEU A 35 -18.67 -1.73 0.82
N ARG A 36 -19.90 -1.23 0.73
CA ARG A 36 -20.32 0.10 1.23
C ARG A 36 -21.18 -0.12 2.46
N LEU A 37 -20.79 0.42 3.60
CA LEU A 37 -21.65 0.57 4.78
C LEU A 37 -22.21 1.98 4.78
N ALA A 38 -23.53 2.12 4.94
CA ALA A 38 -24.25 3.38 4.82
C ALA A 38 -24.32 4.10 6.17
N SER A 39 -24.06 5.41 6.18
CA SER A 39 -24.32 6.32 7.32
C SER A 39 -25.39 7.36 6.96
N SER A 40 -26.13 7.79 8.00
CA SER A 40 -27.28 8.70 7.94
C SER A 40 -26.88 10.17 7.79
N GLN A 41 -27.68 10.95 7.05
CA GLN A 41 -27.46 12.35 6.75
C GLN A 41 -27.69 13.27 7.97
N HIS A 42 -26.68 14.08 8.31
CA HIS A 42 -26.84 15.33 9.05
C HIS A 42 -25.94 16.39 8.41
N GLU A 43 -26.53 17.47 7.91
CA GLU A 43 -25.82 18.59 7.29
C GLU A 43 -25.26 19.52 8.38
N HIS A 44 -23.93 19.60 8.47
CA HIS A 44 -23.23 20.70 9.13
C HIS A 44 -22.23 21.32 8.15
N SER A 45 -22.43 22.60 7.84
CA SER A 45 -21.52 23.42 7.06
C SER A 45 -20.25 23.70 7.88
N SER A 46 -19.13 23.08 7.50
CA SER A 46 -17.80 23.49 7.93
C SER A 46 -16.96 23.76 6.68
N SER A 47 -16.08 24.77 6.74
CA SER A 47 -15.18 25.13 5.64
C SER A 47 -14.09 24.06 5.48
N SER A 48 -14.46 22.89 4.96
CA SER A 48 -13.53 21.81 4.66
C SER A 48 -12.79 22.15 3.37
N ARG A 49 -11.45 22.06 3.38
CA ARG A 49 -10.65 21.98 2.16
C ARG A 49 -11.26 20.87 1.30
N CYS A 50 -11.86 21.22 0.18
CA CYS A 50 -12.57 20.26 -0.66
C CYS A 50 -11.55 19.25 -1.17
N TYR A 51 -11.76 17.97 -0.84
CA TYR A 51 -10.92 16.88 -1.33
C TYR A 51 -10.92 16.95 -2.86
N THR A 52 -9.76 17.19 -3.46
CA THR A 52 -9.64 17.43 -4.90
C THR A 52 -10.26 16.29 -5.69
N ASN A 53 -11.18 16.63 -6.60
CA ASN A 53 -11.60 15.71 -7.64
C ASN A 53 -10.39 15.41 -8.54
N ALA A 54 -10.30 14.17 -9.00
CA ALA A 54 -9.22 13.62 -9.81
C ALA A 54 -9.02 14.37 -11.14
N THR A 55 -8.38 15.54 -11.09
CA THR A 55 -7.92 16.37 -12.22
C THR A 55 -6.89 17.41 -11.74
N GLY A 56 -6.04 17.05 -10.77
CA GLY A 56 -5.05 18.00 -10.23
C GLY A 56 -3.99 18.33 -11.29
N THR A 57 -3.93 19.60 -11.74
CA THR A 57 -2.85 20.09 -12.63
C THR A 57 -1.55 20.40 -11.87
N GLY A 58 -1.55 20.23 -10.54
CA GLY A 58 -0.40 20.43 -9.66
C GLY A 58 0.23 19.14 -9.17
N THR A 59 1.35 19.26 -8.44
CA THR A 59 2.02 18.13 -7.81
C THR A 59 1.21 17.56 -6.65
N VAL A 60 1.42 16.27 -6.36
CA VAL A 60 0.84 15.57 -5.20
C VAL A 60 1.94 15.18 -4.22
N ARG A 61 1.71 15.39 -2.92
CA ARG A 61 2.66 15.08 -1.85
C ARG A 61 2.18 13.87 -1.04
N ILE A 62 3.00 12.83 -1.01
CA ILE A 62 2.72 11.56 -0.32
C ILE A 62 3.83 11.31 0.70
N GLY A 63 3.46 11.13 1.97
CA GLY A 63 4.37 10.71 3.03
C GLY A 63 4.00 9.33 3.54
N CYS A 64 4.98 8.48 3.81
CA CYS A 64 4.76 7.17 4.40
C CYS A 64 5.12 7.20 5.89
N ALA A 65 4.22 6.76 6.76
CA ALA A 65 4.40 6.82 8.21
C ALA A 65 4.79 5.49 8.87
N SER A 66 5.02 4.43 8.09
CA SER A 66 5.47 3.14 8.63
C SER A 66 6.21 2.32 7.58
N GLY A 67 7.15 1.49 8.04
CA GLY A 67 7.78 0.46 7.22
C GLY A 67 7.40 -0.97 7.58
N PHE A 68 6.86 -1.20 8.77
CA PHE A 68 6.47 -2.52 9.29
C PHE A 68 5.58 -2.36 10.53
N TRP A 69 4.91 -3.45 10.93
CA TRP A 69 4.21 -3.45 12.22
C TRP A 69 5.18 -3.50 13.40
N GLY A 70 5.11 -2.47 14.26
CA GLY A 70 6.05 -2.26 15.36
C GLY A 70 7.09 -1.16 15.10
N ASP A 71 6.95 -0.42 14.00
CA ASP A 71 7.71 0.80 13.73
C ASP A 71 7.35 1.92 14.74
N THR A 72 7.92 3.11 14.56
CA THR A 72 7.78 4.23 15.47
C THR A 72 6.39 4.87 15.49
N ALA A 73 5.98 5.36 16.65
CA ALA A 73 4.78 6.20 16.82
C ALA A 73 5.01 7.67 16.44
N THR A 74 6.25 8.10 16.19
CA THR A 74 6.61 9.52 16.00
C THR A 74 6.46 10.00 14.55
N SER A 75 6.37 9.09 13.59
CA SER A 75 6.32 9.36 12.15
C SER A 75 5.10 10.18 11.72
N VAL A 76 3.91 9.87 12.26
CA VAL A 76 2.67 10.58 11.89
C VAL A 76 2.78 12.05 12.23
N ARG A 77 3.23 12.38 13.44
CA ARG A 77 3.38 13.75 13.92
C ARG A 77 4.26 14.61 13.01
N GLN A 78 5.43 14.09 12.63
CA GLN A 78 6.36 14.84 11.77
C GLN A 78 5.78 15.07 10.36
N LEU A 79 5.05 14.09 9.83
CA LEU A 79 4.49 14.13 8.49
C LEU A 79 3.27 15.05 8.40
N ILE A 80 2.35 14.99 9.35
CA ILE A 80 1.14 15.83 9.32
C ILE A 80 1.44 17.32 9.56
N TYR A 81 2.46 17.65 10.37
CA TYR A 81 2.79 19.03 10.71
C TYR A 81 3.94 19.61 9.88
N GLY A 82 4.83 18.77 9.34
CA GLY A 82 6.01 19.22 8.58
C GLY A 82 6.05 18.76 7.12
N GLY A 83 5.20 17.80 6.72
CA GLY A 83 5.23 17.19 5.39
C GLY A 83 4.40 17.93 4.32
N ASN A 84 3.39 18.71 4.72
CA ASN A 84 2.39 19.32 3.84
C ASN A 84 1.83 18.30 2.82
N LEU A 85 1.12 17.30 3.33
CA LEU A 85 0.72 16.13 2.57
C LEU A 85 -0.67 16.26 1.95
N ASP A 86 -0.86 15.61 0.81
CA ASP A 86 -2.18 15.30 0.26
C ASP A 86 -2.60 13.88 0.68
N PHE A 87 -1.63 12.96 0.75
CA PHE A 87 -1.83 11.59 1.20
C PHE A 87 -0.83 11.19 2.29
N LEU A 88 -1.36 10.53 3.32
CA LEU A 88 -0.58 9.84 4.34
C LEU A 88 -0.76 8.34 4.14
N VAL A 89 0.34 7.64 3.86
CA VAL A 89 0.31 6.20 3.59
C VAL A 89 1.01 5.41 4.67
N PHE A 90 0.66 4.14 4.79
CA PHE A 90 1.25 3.25 5.77
C PHE A 90 1.42 1.86 5.18
N ASP A 91 2.65 1.35 5.30
CA ASP A 91 2.98 -0.04 5.04
C ASP A 91 3.32 -0.77 6.35
N TYR A 92 2.57 -1.83 6.64
CA TYR A 92 2.65 -2.62 7.87
C TYR A 92 3.04 -4.08 7.62
N LEU A 93 2.86 -4.60 6.40
CA LEU A 93 2.75 -6.04 6.20
C LEU A 93 4.04 -6.67 5.69
N SER A 94 4.67 -7.48 6.55
CA SER A 94 5.64 -8.50 6.15
C SER A 94 5.03 -9.92 6.24
N GLU A 95 5.73 -10.92 5.71
CA GLU A 95 5.34 -12.33 5.82
C GLU A 95 5.22 -12.79 7.28
N ILE A 96 6.12 -12.30 8.14
CA ILE A 96 6.08 -12.56 9.59
C ILE A 96 4.84 -11.90 10.19
N THR A 97 4.57 -10.64 9.84
CA THR A 97 3.39 -9.91 10.32
C THR A 97 2.10 -10.63 9.98
N MET A 98 1.96 -11.10 8.74
CA MET A 98 0.78 -11.88 8.31
C MET A 98 0.56 -13.13 9.17
N SER A 99 1.64 -13.80 9.56
CA SER A 99 1.59 -14.99 10.41
C SER A 99 1.11 -14.64 11.84
N LEU A 100 1.61 -13.55 12.41
CA LEU A 100 1.18 -13.05 13.72
C LEU A 100 -0.30 -12.64 13.72
N LEU A 101 -0.73 -11.90 12.70
CA LEU A 101 -2.12 -11.46 12.56
C LEU A 101 -3.08 -12.65 12.36
N THR A 102 -2.65 -13.68 11.63
CA THR A 102 -3.41 -14.92 11.48
C THR A 102 -3.56 -15.66 12.80
N ALA A 103 -2.48 -15.75 13.58
CA ALA A 103 -2.52 -16.35 14.92
C ALA A 103 -3.44 -15.56 15.87
N ALA A 104 -3.42 -14.22 15.80
CA ALA A 104 -4.30 -13.37 16.59
C ALA A 104 -5.79 -13.60 16.23
N ARG A 105 -6.12 -13.58 14.93
CA ARG A 105 -7.49 -13.82 14.43
C ARG A 105 -8.02 -15.21 14.80
N THR A 106 -7.13 -16.22 14.83
CA THR A 106 -7.49 -17.59 15.23
C THR A 106 -7.94 -17.66 16.69
N LYS A 107 -7.34 -16.82 17.56
CA LYS A 107 -7.70 -16.76 18.99
C LYS A 107 -8.92 -15.87 19.23
N VAL A 108 -8.99 -14.73 18.55
CA VAL A 108 -10.06 -13.74 18.68
C VAL A 108 -10.49 -13.31 17.27
N PRO A 109 -11.70 -13.70 16.82
CA PRO A 109 -12.14 -13.48 15.43
C PRO A 109 -12.10 -12.03 14.94
N ASP A 110 -12.26 -11.06 15.85
CA ASP A 110 -12.27 -9.63 15.54
C ASP A 110 -10.87 -9.01 15.41
N LEU A 111 -9.81 -9.78 15.72
CA LEU A 111 -8.42 -9.38 15.47
C LEU A 111 -7.97 -9.77 14.05
N GLY A 112 -6.68 -9.56 13.75
CA GLY A 112 -6.09 -9.86 12.44
C GLY A 112 -5.73 -8.65 11.59
N TYR A 113 -5.79 -7.46 12.19
CA TYR A 113 -5.27 -6.20 11.65
C TYR A 113 -4.26 -5.59 12.64
N ALA A 114 -3.50 -4.58 12.23
CA ALA A 114 -2.55 -3.89 13.11
C ALA A 114 -3.29 -2.89 14.02
N PRO A 115 -3.45 -3.15 15.33
CA PRO A 115 -4.23 -2.28 16.22
C PRO A 115 -3.57 -0.91 16.42
N ASP A 116 -2.25 -0.85 16.38
CA ASP A 116 -1.50 0.40 16.56
C ASP A 116 -1.76 1.40 15.43
N PHE A 117 -2.08 0.92 14.21
CA PHE A 117 -2.53 1.80 13.14
C PHE A 117 -3.78 2.58 13.56
N VAL A 118 -4.75 1.91 14.16
CA VAL A 118 -6.02 2.52 14.57
C VAL A 118 -5.81 3.42 15.78
N HIS A 119 -5.16 2.90 16.83
CA HIS A 119 -5.16 3.54 18.15
C HIS A 119 -4.00 4.51 18.38
N VAL A 120 -2.86 4.29 17.73
CA VAL A 120 -1.64 5.09 17.92
C VAL A 120 -1.42 6.02 16.73
N ALA A 121 -1.54 5.50 15.50
CA ALA A 121 -1.24 6.27 14.31
C ALA A 121 -2.40 7.13 13.80
N LEU A 122 -3.65 6.66 13.93
CA LEU A 122 -4.82 7.35 13.38
C LEU A 122 -5.58 8.16 14.45
N ALA A 123 -6.03 7.50 15.53
CA ALA A 123 -6.93 8.12 16.51
C ALA A 123 -6.43 9.45 17.12
N PRO A 124 -5.16 9.60 17.52
CA PRO A 124 -4.68 10.86 18.10
C PRO A 124 -4.66 12.03 17.11
N PHE A 125 -4.57 11.72 15.80
CA PHE A 125 -4.34 12.72 14.75
C PHE A 125 -5.53 12.88 13.79
N ILE A 126 -6.63 12.15 14.00
CA ILE A 126 -7.76 12.11 13.05
C ILE A 126 -8.37 13.49 12.78
N ASN A 127 -8.45 14.36 13.79
CA ASN A 127 -8.94 15.73 13.64
C ASN A 127 -7.98 16.59 12.81
N ASP A 128 -6.68 16.41 12.96
CA ASP A 128 -5.66 17.14 12.19
C ASP A 128 -5.61 16.66 10.74
N ILE A 129 -5.69 15.34 10.53
CA ILE A 129 -5.81 14.70 9.21
C ILE A 129 -7.04 15.27 8.48
N HIS A 130 -8.19 15.30 9.13
CA HIS A 130 -9.41 15.86 8.56
C HIS A 130 -9.28 17.35 8.24
N ARG A 131 -8.84 18.16 9.21
CA ARG A 131 -8.70 19.62 9.05
C ARG A 131 -7.75 19.98 7.90
N ASN A 132 -6.67 19.22 7.74
CA ASN A 132 -5.69 19.45 6.68
C ASN A 132 -6.14 18.92 5.31
N GLY A 133 -7.22 18.13 5.26
CA GLY A 133 -7.72 17.50 4.03
C GLY A 133 -6.87 16.31 3.57
N ILE A 134 -6.12 15.68 4.47
CA ILE A 134 -5.24 14.55 4.15
C ILE A 134 -6.08 13.29 3.98
N ARG A 135 -5.84 12.52 2.91
CA ARG A 135 -6.42 11.18 2.73
C ARG A 135 -5.43 10.10 3.18
N VAL A 136 -5.95 9.02 3.75
CA VAL A 136 -5.14 7.94 4.33
C VAL A 136 -5.27 6.66 3.52
N VAL A 137 -4.15 5.98 3.26
CA VAL A 137 -4.13 4.64 2.64
C VAL A 137 -3.23 3.71 3.44
N SER A 138 -3.73 2.53 3.80
CA SER A 138 -2.94 1.58 4.58
C SER A 138 -3.26 0.12 4.27
N ASN A 139 -2.24 -0.74 4.31
CA ASN A 139 -2.41 -2.20 4.32
C ASN A 139 -2.51 -2.79 5.74
N ALA A 140 -2.69 -1.96 6.77
CA ALA A 140 -2.85 -2.38 8.17
C ALA A 140 -4.03 -3.33 8.42
N GLY A 141 -4.94 -3.50 7.45
CA GLY A 141 -6.05 -4.45 7.53
C GLY A 141 -5.59 -5.91 7.65
N GLY A 142 -4.38 -6.24 7.20
CA GLY A 142 -3.79 -7.57 7.38
C GLY A 142 -4.68 -8.68 6.86
N VAL A 143 -5.01 -9.64 7.74
CA VAL A 143 -5.92 -10.76 7.42
C VAL A 143 -7.38 -10.49 7.84
N ASN A 144 -7.68 -9.31 8.38
CA ASN A 144 -9.04 -8.90 8.75
C ASN A 144 -9.29 -7.41 8.43
N PRO A 145 -9.26 -7.02 7.14
CA PRO A 145 -9.39 -5.62 6.75
C PRO A 145 -10.79 -5.05 7.05
N LEU A 146 -11.82 -5.90 7.19
CA LEU A 146 -13.15 -5.48 7.60
C LEU A 146 -13.20 -5.08 9.07
N ALA A 147 -12.65 -5.89 9.98
CA ALA A 147 -12.60 -5.51 11.40
C ALA A 147 -11.74 -4.26 11.63
N CYS A 148 -10.66 -4.09 10.85
CA CYS A 148 -9.88 -2.86 10.86
C CYS A 148 -10.74 -1.64 10.50
N ALA A 149 -11.57 -1.75 9.45
CA ALA A 149 -12.46 -0.68 9.03
C ALA A 149 -13.51 -0.33 10.08
N GLU A 150 -14.10 -1.32 10.76
CA GLU A 150 -15.02 -1.08 11.88
C GLU A 150 -14.34 -0.32 13.03
N ALA A 151 -13.11 -0.72 13.38
CA ALA A 151 -12.34 -0.03 14.41
C ALA A 151 -12.00 1.43 14.03
N ILE A 152 -11.69 1.68 12.75
CA ILE A 152 -11.49 3.04 12.23
C ILE A 152 -12.80 3.84 12.26
N GLN A 153 -13.92 3.26 11.86
CA GLN A 153 -15.22 3.93 11.90
C GLN A 153 -15.60 4.34 13.32
N GLU A 154 -15.28 3.52 14.31
CA GLU A 154 -15.48 3.86 15.72
C GLU A 154 -14.62 5.07 16.15
N VAL A 155 -13.37 5.17 15.68
CA VAL A 155 -12.51 6.35 15.90
C VAL A 155 -13.12 7.59 15.25
N VAL A 156 -13.58 7.49 14.00
CA VAL A 156 -14.21 8.58 13.25
C VAL A 156 -15.47 9.08 13.98
N ARG A 157 -16.33 8.15 14.42
CA ARG A 157 -17.56 8.44 15.16
C ARG A 157 -17.27 9.14 16.48
N LYS A 158 -16.29 8.66 17.24
CA LYS A 158 -15.86 9.28 18.52
C LYS A 158 -15.31 10.69 18.33
N ALA A 159 -14.68 10.96 17.19
CA ALA A 159 -14.19 12.29 16.84
C ALA A 159 -15.29 13.24 16.34
N GLY A 160 -16.52 12.76 16.11
CA GLY A 160 -17.62 13.57 15.58
C GLY A 160 -17.43 13.96 14.11
N LEU A 161 -16.70 13.15 13.34
CA LEU A 161 -16.38 13.42 11.94
C LEU A 161 -17.22 12.55 10.99
N ASP A 162 -17.42 13.02 9.76
CA ASP A 162 -18.05 12.26 8.68
C ASP A 162 -17.01 11.80 7.65
N LEU A 163 -16.16 10.86 8.04
CA LEU A 163 -15.12 10.31 7.16
C LEU A 163 -15.52 8.94 6.58
N LYS A 164 -15.67 8.89 5.26
CA LYS A 164 -15.80 7.65 4.47
C LYS A 164 -14.55 6.76 4.57
N VAL A 165 -14.75 5.56 5.13
CA VAL A 165 -13.76 4.47 5.18
C VAL A 165 -14.11 3.43 4.10
N ALA A 166 -13.15 3.06 3.26
CA ALA A 166 -13.30 2.04 2.24
C ALA A 166 -12.33 0.88 2.45
N VAL A 167 -12.76 -0.32 2.07
CA VAL A 167 -12.01 -1.55 2.27
C VAL A 167 -11.73 -2.23 0.95
N VAL A 168 -10.46 -2.56 0.71
CA VAL A 168 -10.05 -3.45 -0.38
C VAL A 168 -9.95 -4.87 0.17
N THR A 169 -10.66 -5.79 -0.48
CA THR A 169 -10.70 -7.21 -0.15
C THR A 169 -10.43 -8.07 -1.39
N GLY A 170 -10.18 -9.37 -1.17
CA GLY A 170 -9.95 -10.35 -2.23
C GLY A 170 -8.49 -10.82 -2.32
N ASP A 171 -7.65 -10.38 -1.39
CA ASP A 171 -6.31 -10.92 -1.20
C ASP A 171 -6.36 -12.30 -0.54
N ASP A 172 -7.29 -12.56 0.38
CA ASP A 172 -7.46 -13.88 1.02
C ASP A 172 -7.89 -14.95 -0.01
N LEU A 173 -6.99 -15.90 -0.25
CA LEU A 173 -7.17 -17.04 -1.13
C LEU A 173 -7.47 -18.33 -0.37
N MET A 174 -7.56 -18.33 0.97
CA MET A 174 -7.88 -19.52 1.75
C MET A 174 -9.15 -20.24 1.28
N PRO A 175 -10.24 -19.54 0.87
CA PRO A 175 -11.42 -20.20 0.29
C PRO A 175 -11.12 -20.99 -1.00
N GLN A 176 -10.07 -20.62 -1.75
CA GLN A 176 -9.65 -21.24 -3.00
C GLN A 176 -8.54 -22.29 -2.82
N ARG A 177 -8.18 -22.66 -1.58
CA ARG A 177 -7.11 -23.64 -1.29
C ARG A 177 -7.25 -24.96 -2.07
N SER A 178 -8.47 -25.47 -2.22
CA SER A 178 -8.74 -26.73 -2.95
C SER A 178 -8.42 -26.62 -4.44
N LEU A 179 -8.51 -25.43 -5.02
CA LEU A 179 -8.20 -25.16 -6.43
C LEU A 179 -6.69 -25.04 -6.69
N LEU A 180 -5.90 -24.77 -5.65
CA LEU A 180 -4.47 -24.47 -5.71
C LEU A 180 -3.61 -25.55 -5.05
N SER A 181 -3.89 -26.83 -5.33
CA SER A 181 -3.23 -27.95 -4.63
C SER A 181 -1.72 -28.08 -4.86
N LYS A 182 -1.17 -27.51 -5.93
CA LYS A 182 0.26 -27.50 -6.25
C LYS A 182 0.72 -26.10 -6.63
N VAL A 183 1.86 -25.69 -6.10
CA VAL A 183 2.52 -24.41 -6.42
C VAL A 183 3.67 -24.68 -7.37
N LYS A 184 3.80 -23.85 -8.40
CA LYS A 184 4.97 -23.85 -9.27
C LYS A 184 6.10 -23.13 -8.54
N MET A 185 7.20 -23.83 -8.33
CA MET A 185 8.40 -23.30 -7.69
C MET A 185 9.27 -22.58 -8.72
N ALA A 186 10.21 -21.74 -8.25
CA ALA A 186 11.09 -20.95 -9.11
C ALA A 186 11.98 -21.83 -10.02
N ASP A 187 12.32 -23.03 -9.57
CA ASP A 187 13.07 -24.05 -10.33
C ASP A 187 12.23 -24.79 -11.38
N GLY A 188 10.95 -24.44 -11.54
CA GLY A 188 10.01 -25.10 -12.46
C GLY A 188 9.36 -26.36 -11.89
N GLY A 189 9.75 -26.80 -10.69
CA GLY A 189 9.12 -27.88 -9.96
C GLY A 189 7.69 -27.55 -9.54
N ARG A 190 6.92 -28.58 -9.19
CA ARG A 190 5.59 -28.41 -8.59
C ARG A 190 5.58 -29.05 -7.22
N GLN A 191 5.36 -28.25 -6.19
CA GLN A 191 5.29 -28.72 -4.81
C GLN A 191 3.84 -28.71 -4.34
N ALA A 192 3.44 -29.76 -3.61
CA ALA A 192 2.16 -29.75 -2.92
C ALA A 192 2.16 -28.65 -1.85
N LEU A 193 1.02 -28.01 -1.64
CA LEU A 193 0.87 -27.10 -0.50
C LEU A 193 1.15 -27.84 0.83
N PRO A 194 1.71 -27.15 1.84
CA PRO A 194 1.85 -27.69 3.18
C PRO A 194 0.54 -28.28 3.72
N ARG A 195 0.65 -29.34 4.54
CA ARG A 195 -0.53 -29.96 5.18
C ARG A 195 -1.31 -28.96 6.02
N THR A 196 -0.59 -28.15 6.78
CA THR A 196 -1.14 -27.04 7.57
C THR A 196 -0.84 -25.74 6.85
N LEU A 197 -1.89 -25.00 6.50
CA LEU A 197 -1.81 -23.66 5.94
C LEU A 197 -2.60 -22.72 6.83
N HIS A 198 -1.92 -21.69 7.31
CA HIS A 198 -2.53 -20.68 8.18
C HIS A 198 -3.12 -19.53 7.37
N SER A 199 -2.44 -19.12 6.30
CA SER A 199 -2.88 -18.07 5.39
C SER A 199 -2.42 -18.36 3.96
N MET A 200 -3.11 -17.77 3.00
CA MET A 200 -2.75 -17.77 1.59
C MET A 200 -3.27 -16.48 0.99
N ASN A 201 -2.37 -15.54 0.65
CA ASN A 201 -2.76 -14.20 0.24
C ASN A 201 -2.15 -13.85 -1.13
N ALA A 202 -2.95 -13.20 -1.97
CA ALA A 202 -2.49 -12.55 -3.20
C ALA A 202 -2.00 -11.14 -2.89
N TYR A 203 -0.92 -10.71 -3.54
CA TYR A 203 -0.48 -9.33 -3.49
C TYR A 203 -1.29 -8.53 -4.51
N LEU A 204 -2.30 -7.79 -4.02
CA LEU A 204 -3.09 -6.90 -4.87
C LEU A 204 -2.26 -5.69 -5.32
N GLY A 205 -2.54 -5.18 -6.51
CA GLY A 205 -1.93 -3.95 -7.03
C GLY A 205 -2.68 -2.67 -6.63
N ALA A 206 -2.29 -1.54 -7.22
CA ALA A 206 -2.83 -0.21 -6.92
C ALA A 206 -4.27 0.05 -7.43
N GLY A 207 -4.76 -0.72 -8.40
CA GLY A 207 -6.06 -0.49 -9.04
C GLY A 207 -7.26 -0.47 -8.07
N PRO A 208 -7.43 -1.45 -7.17
CA PRO A 208 -8.47 -1.41 -6.14
C PRO A 208 -8.37 -0.21 -5.19
N ILE A 209 -7.15 0.20 -4.81
CA ILE A 209 -6.92 1.39 -3.96
C ILE A 209 -7.36 2.65 -4.69
N ARG A 210 -6.92 2.84 -5.95
CA ARG A 210 -7.39 3.93 -6.82
C ARG A 210 -8.91 3.97 -6.86
N ARG A 211 -9.57 2.82 -7.08
CA ARG A 211 -11.03 2.76 -7.17
C ARG A 211 -11.72 3.22 -5.89
N CYS A 212 -11.20 2.89 -4.71
CA CYS A 212 -11.72 3.40 -3.44
C CYS A 212 -11.62 4.93 -3.35
N LEU A 213 -10.49 5.49 -3.76
CA LEU A 213 -10.27 6.94 -3.78
C LEU A 213 -11.15 7.65 -4.81
N ASP A 214 -11.34 7.08 -6.00
CA ASP A 214 -12.26 7.58 -7.05
C ASP A 214 -13.71 7.65 -6.56
N LEU A 215 -14.09 6.78 -5.62
CA LEU A 215 -15.41 6.75 -4.98
C LEU A 215 -15.53 7.72 -3.79
N GLY A 216 -14.50 8.51 -3.53
CA GLY A 216 -14.47 9.54 -2.49
C GLY A 216 -14.15 9.02 -1.10
N ALA A 217 -13.42 7.91 -0.97
CA ALA A 217 -12.92 7.46 0.33
C ALA A 217 -11.89 8.45 0.89
N HIS A 218 -12.02 8.79 2.16
CA HIS A 218 -11.00 9.56 2.89
C HIS A 218 -9.94 8.65 3.51
N ILE A 219 -10.35 7.43 3.88
CA ILE A 219 -9.48 6.40 4.43
C ILE A 219 -9.69 5.12 3.63
N VAL A 220 -8.61 4.55 3.10
CA VAL A 220 -8.61 3.24 2.42
C VAL A 220 -7.78 2.27 3.24
N VAL A 221 -8.39 1.15 3.62
CA VAL A 221 -7.69 0.04 4.26
C VAL A 221 -7.73 -1.21 3.38
N THR A 222 -6.60 -1.89 3.25
CA THR A 222 -6.47 -3.13 2.48
C THR A 222 -5.86 -4.25 3.34
N GLY A 223 -6.04 -5.49 2.90
CA GLY A 223 -5.22 -6.63 3.32
C GLY A 223 -3.89 -6.66 2.58
N ARG A 224 -3.41 -7.83 2.13
CA ARG A 224 -2.14 -7.92 1.40
C ARG A 224 -2.20 -7.19 0.05
N CYS A 225 -1.30 -6.24 -0.14
CA CYS A 225 -1.01 -5.63 -1.43
C CYS A 225 0.50 -5.66 -1.68
N VAL A 226 0.92 -5.30 -2.89
CA VAL A 226 2.30 -4.87 -3.13
C VAL A 226 2.53 -3.59 -2.34
N ASP A 227 3.68 -3.49 -1.68
CA ASP A 227 4.00 -2.45 -0.72
C ASP A 227 3.85 -1.06 -1.37
N SER A 228 4.46 -0.87 -2.56
CA SER A 228 4.36 0.38 -3.33
C SER A 228 2.95 0.73 -3.83
N ALA A 229 1.99 -0.20 -3.79
CA ALA A 229 0.62 0.05 -4.20
C ALA A 229 -0.08 1.09 -3.32
N VAL A 230 0.31 1.23 -2.05
CA VAL A 230 -0.28 2.23 -1.14
C VAL A 230 0.03 3.66 -1.57
N ALA A 231 1.14 3.88 -2.28
CA ALA A 231 1.49 5.17 -2.88
C ALA A 231 1.04 5.27 -4.34
N LEU A 232 1.19 4.21 -5.13
CA LEU A 232 0.78 4.21 -6.55
C LEU A 232 -0.74 4.40 -6.71
N GLY A 233 -1.56 3.85 -5.81
CA GLY A 233 -3.02 4.02 -5.83
C GLY A 233 -3.45 5.50 -5.78
N PRO A 234 -2.97 6.28 -4.80
CA PRO A 234 -3.10 7.74 -4.77
C PRO A 234 -2.61 8.46 -6.03
N LEU A 235 -1.44 8.09 -6.57
CA LEU A 235 -0.90 8.72 -7.79
C LEU A 235 -1.82 8.48 -9.00
N MET A 236 -2.26 7.23 -9.20
CA MET A 236 -3.21 6.88 -10.26
C MET A 236 -4.56 7.59 -10.08
N HIS A 237 -5.01 7.77 -8.84
CA HIS A 237 -6.23 8.52 -8.55
C HIS A 237 -6.06 10.00 -8.89
N TRP A 238 -5.00 10.63 -8.37
CA TRP A 238 -4.78 12.07 -8.48
C TRP A 238 -4.61 12.53 -9.93
N PHE A 239 -3.78 11.82 -10.70
CA PHE A 239 -3.46 12.16 -12.09
C PHE A 239 -4.34 11.45 -13.11
N GLY A 240 -5.20 10.52 -12.68
CA GLY A 240 -6.04 9.74 -13.58
C GLY A 240 -5.28 8.69 -14.41
N TRP A 241 -4.02 8.37 -14.09
CA TRP A 241 -3.20 7.43 -14.86
C TRP A 241 -3.89 6.08 -15.08
N ASN A 242 -3.84 5.59 -16.31
CA ASN A 242 -4.44 4.34 -16.75
C ASN A 242 -3.51 3.14 -16.51
N SER A 243 -4.11 1.95 -16.45
CA SER A 243 -3.37 0.70 -16.20
C SER A 243 -2.44 0.27 -17.35
N SER A 244 -2.46 0.98 -18.47
CA SER A 244 -1.60 0.73 -19.64
C SER A 244 -0.45 1.73 -19.78
N GLU A 245 -0.37 2.75 -18.93
CA GLU A 245 0.67 3.78 -18.99
C GLU A 245 1.91 3.32 -18.20
N PHE A 246 2.58 2.29 -18.70
CA PHE A 246 3.60 1.54 -17.94
C PHE A 246 4.76 2.39 -17.43
N ASP A 247 5.19 3.42 -18.16
CA ASP A 247 6.26 4.32 -17.72
C ASP A 247 5.83 5.13 -16.48
N LEU A 248 4.58 5.62 -16.46
CA LEU A 248 4.02 6.33 -15.31
C LEU A 248 3.79 5.39 -14.12
N LEU A 249 3.31 4.16 -14.39
CA LEU A 249 3.14 3.15 -13.35
C LEU A 249 4.48 2.72 -12.74
N ALA A 250 5.54 2.61 -13.56
CA ALA A 250 6.89 2.31 -13.10
C ALA A 250 7.46 3.47 -12.25
N ALA A 251 7.31 4.71 -12.72
CA ALA A 251 7.74 5.89 -11.98
C ALA A 251 7.02 6.03 -10.63
N GLY A 252 5.70 5.85 -10.61
CA GLY A 252 4.90 5.86 -9.38
C GLY A 252 5.22 4.70 -8.44
N SER A 253 5.52 3.51 -8.97
CA SER A 253 5.97 2.37 -8.17
C SER A 253 7.34 2.64 -7.54
N LEU A 254 8.27 3.26 -8.27
CA LEU A 254 9.57 3.68 -7.75
C LEU A 254 9.42 4.72 -6.64
N ALA A 255 8.58 5.74 -6.85
CA ALA A 255 8.27 6.73 -5.82
C ALA A 255 7.69 6.08 -4.55
N GLY A 256 6.78 5.13 -4.72
CA GLY A 256 6.23 4.34 -3.61
C GLY A 256 7.29 3.51 -2.89
N HIS A 257 8.13 2.80 -3.63
CA HIS A 257 9.19 1.96 -3.07
C HIS A 257 10.27 2.76 -2.32
N LEU A 258 10.50 4.02 -2.71
CA LEU A 258 11.43 4.90 -2.01
C LEU A 258 10.88 5.44 -0.68
N ILE A 259 9.56 5.55 -0.53
CA ILE A 259 8.96 6.07 0.71
C ILE A 259 8.46 4.98 1.65
N GLU A 260 8.19 3.78 1.16
CA GLU A 260 7.87 2.65 2.02
C GLU A 260 9.07 2.21 2.88
N CYS A 261 8.84 1.24 3.75
CA CYS A 261 9.89 0.69 4.62
C CYS A 261 10.49 1.68 5.65
N GLY A 262 9.86 2.83 5.89
CA GLY A 262 10.19 3.77 6.96
C GLY A 262 11.23 4.82 6.53
N ALA A 263 12.18 5.16 7.39
CA ALA A 263 13.15 6.23 7.15
C ALA A 263 14.38 5.81 6.31
N GLN A 264 14.30 4.72 5.54
CA GLN A 264 15.48 4.14 4.88
C GLN A 264 16.11 5.09 3.86
N SER A 265 15.27 5.70 3.01
CA SER A 265 15.70 6.60 1.94
C SER A 265 16.14 7.99 2.42
N THR A 266 16.00 8.25 3.72
CA THR A 266 16.36 9.48 4.42
C THR A 266 17.46 9.25 5.46
N GLY A 267 18.25 8.19 5.33
CA GLY A 267 19.43 7.93 6.16
C GLY A 267 19.28 6.79 7.18
N GLY A 268 18.13 6.12 7.23
CA GLY A 268 17.82 5.06 8.21
C GLY A 268 18.53 3.74 7.95
N ILE A 269 18.93 3.50 6.70
CA ILE A 269 19.76 2.34 6.33
C ILE A 269 21.05 2.87 5.68
N PHE A 270 21.99 3.22 6.53
CA PHE A 270 23.31 3.69 6.13
C PHE A 270 24.40 2.99 6.95
N THR A 271 25.43 2.45 6.29
CA THR A 271 26.50 1.69 6.96
C THR A 271 27.20 2.52 8.03
N ASP A 272 27.47 3.79 7.73
CA ASP A 272 28.05 4.72 8.69
C ASP A 272 26.98 5.52 9.45
N TRP A 273 25.95 4.84 9.97
CA TRP A 273 24.80 5.48 10.64
C TRP A 273 25.20 6.50 11.72
N HIS A 274 26.33 6.29 12.41
CA HIS A 274 26.89 7.21 13.40
C HIS A 274 27.32 8.58 12.83
N ARG A 275 27.44 8.70 11.49
CA ARG A 275 27.74 9.95 10.78
C ARG A 275 26.48 10.68 10.31
N VAL A 276 25.31 10.05 10.41
CA VAL A 276 24.03 10.65 10.01
C VAL A 276 23.63 11.66 11.10
N PRO A 277 23.47 12.95 10.76
CA PRO A 277 23.07 13.97 11.73
C PRO A 277 21.68 13.69 12.30
N ASP A 278 21.51 13.94 13.60
CA ASP A 278 20.24 13.83 14.33
C ASP A 278 19.51 12.50 14.08
N TRP A 279 20.25 11.38 14.09
CA TRP A 279 19.76 10.04 13.75
C TRP A 279 18.56 9.60 14.61
N ASP A 280 18.48 10.05 15.87
CA ASP A 280 17.37 9.80 16.80
C ASP A 280 16.07 10.53 16.42
N ASN A 281 16.16 11.58 15.61
CA ASN A 281 15.02 12.37 15.11
C ASN A 281 14.91 12.28 13.57
N MET A 282 15.08 11.08 13.02
CA MET A 282 15.13 10.88 11.58
C MET A 282 13.82 11.25 10.87
N GLY A 283 13.97 11.94 9.73
CA GLY A 283 12.84 12.35 8.91
C GLY A 283 12.25 11.19 8.13
N PHE A 284 10.93 11.00 8.19
CA PHE A 284 10.24 10.03 7.33
C PHE A 284 10.06 10.62 5.93
N PRO A 285 10.20 9.80 4.88
CA PRO A 285 10.28 10.29 3.51
C PRO A 285 8.94 10.84 3.01
N VAL A 286 9.04 11.88 2.17
CA VAL A 286 7.94 12.50 1.44
C VAL A 286 8.32 12.62 -0.02
N VAL A 287 7.49 12.09 -0.91
CA VAL A 287 7.59 12.32 -2.36
C VAL A 287 6.61 13.39 -2.80
N GLN A 288 7.11 14.32 -3.61
CA GLN A 288 6.29 15.25 -4.38
C GLN A 288 6.35 14.83 -5.84
N CYS A 289 5.26 14.27 -6.35
CA CYS A 289 5.16 13.74 -7.72
C CYS A 289 4.42 14.71 -8.63
N SER A 290 4.81 14.73 -9.90
CA SER A 290 4.18 15.47 -11.01
C SER A 290 3.40 14.51 -11.91
N ALA A 291 2.53 15.07 -12.76
CA ALA A 291 1.67 14.28 -13.64
C ALA A 291 2.42 13.44 -14.69
N ASP A 292 3.65 13.85 -15.04
CA ASP A 292 4.55 13.15 -15.96
C ASP A 292 5.36 12.03 -15.30
N GLY A 293 5.14 11.78 -14.00
CA GLY A 293 5.84 10.76 -13.22
C GLY A 293 7.18 11.22 -12.64
N SER A 294 7.65 12.43 -12.94
CA SER A 294 8.80 13.01 -12.25
C SER A 294 8.47 13.26 -10.77
N PHE A 295 9.44 13.11 -9.88
CA PHE A 295 9.23 13.35 -8.46
C PHE A 295 10.48 13.84 -7.73
N LEU A 296 10.25 14.55 -6.63
CA LEU A 296 11.26 14.95 -5.66
C LEU A 296 11.06 14.13 -4.38
N LEU A 297 12.11 13.42 -3.95
CA LEU A 297 12.16 12.79 -2.64
C LEU A 297 12.74 13.78 -1.61
N SER A 298 12.07 13.92 -0.48
CA SER A 298 12.42 14.86 0.58
C SER A 298 12.02 14.32 1.95
N LYS A 299 12.18 15.12 3.00
CA LYS A 299 11.75 14.84 4.38
C LYS A 299 11.25 16.11 5.06
N PRO A 300 10.46 16.01 6.15
CA PRO A 300 10.03 17.16 6.92
C PRO A 300 11.20 18.04 7.39
N PRO A 301 11.08 19.38 7.39
CA PRO A 301 12.10 20.27 7.94
C PRO A 301 12.40 19.99 9.42
N ARG A 302 13.64 20.26 9.85
CA ARG A 302 14.14 20.04 11.24
C ARG A 302 14.04 18.58 11.71
N THR A 303 14.28 17.65 10.78
CA THR A 303 14.48 16.22 11.06
C THR A 303 15.89 15.82 10.63
N GLY A 304 16.44 14.76 11.23
CA GLY A 304 17.74 14.18 10.90
C GLY A 304 17.73 13.39 9.60
N GLY A 305 18.90 12.90 9.19
CA GLY A 305 19.08 12.28 7.87
C GLY A 305 19.73 13.18 6.82
#